data_AF-A0A559JVN3-F1
#
_entry.id   AF-A0A559JVN3-F1
#
_cell.length_a   1.000
_cell.length_b   1.000
_cell.length_c   1.000
_cell.angle_alpha   90.00
_cell.angle_beta   90.00
_cell.angle_gamma   90.00
#
_symmetry.space_group_name_H-M   'P 1'
#
loop_
_entity.id
_entity.type
_entity.pdbx_description
1 polymer ?
#
loop_
_entity_poly.entity_id
_entity_poly.type
_entity_poly.pdbx_seq_one_letter_code
_entity_poly.pdbx_strand_id
1 'polypeptide(L)'
;MVKENKASVKNKWNFPSGRIEYGEDLLDAARREAKEETGFDVRLTGTTGIYNFISSSNHQIILFHFLGEIIGGSLQLDASKII
;
A
#
# COMPACT_ATOMS: atom_id res chain seq x y z
N MET A 1 -0.82 0.85 -9.19
CA MET A 1 -0.13 2.05 -8.68
C MET A 1 -1.15 3.14 -8.48
N VAL A 2 -0.93 4.03 -7.52
CA VAL A 2 -1.81 5.14 -7.11
C VAL A 2 -1.02 6.45 -7.11
N LYS A 3 -1.70 7.60 -7.20
CA LYS A 3 -1.06 8.91 -7.19
C LYS A 3 -1.26 9.59 -5.84
N GLU A 4 -0.17 9.98 -5.18
CA GLU A 4 -0.22 10.47 -3.80
C GLU A 4 -0.83 11.88 -3.67
N ASN A 5 -1.70 12.09 -2.66
CA ASN A 5 -2.24 13.42 -2.30
C ASN A 5 -1.54 14.07 -1.10
N LYS A 6 -0.75 13.30 -0.33
CA LYS A 6 -0.07 13.78 0.87
C LYS A 6 0.96 14.87 0.54
N ALA A 7 1.00 15.94 1.34
CA ALA A 7 1.81 17.14 1.08
C ALA A 7 3.31 16.86 0.85
N SER A 8 3.87 15.83 1.50
CA SER A 8 5.29 15.45 1.37
C SER A 8 5.64 14.75 0.05
N VAL A 9 4.67 14.16 -0.65
CA VAL A 9 4.87 13.34 -1.87
C VAL A 9 3.85 13.62 -2.97
N LYS A 10 3.16 14.76 -2.88
CA LYS A 10 2.06 15.14 -3.76
C LYS A 10 2.41 14.97 -5.24
N ASN A 11 1.48 14.39 -6.01
CA ASN A 11 1.58 14.12 -7.44
C ASN A 11 2.58 13.03 -7.89
N LYS A 12 3.21 12.30 -6.97
CA LYS A 12 4.05 11.15 -7.33
C LYS A 12 3.22 9.87 -7.45
N TRP A 13 3.62 8.99 -8.35
CA TRP A 13 3.05 7.64 -8.45
C TRP A 13 3.77 6.72 -7.47
N ASN A 14 3.00 5.93 -6.73
CA ASN A 14 3.50 4.96 -5.78
C ASN A 14 2.68 3.67 -5.81
N PHE A 15 3.16 2.62 -5.16
CA PHE A 15 2.37 1.42 -4.91
C PHE A 15 1.39 1.67 -3.75
N PRO A 16 0.19 1.06 -3.76
CA PRO A 16 -0.66 1.07 -2.58
C PRO A 16 0.11 0.53 -1.37
N SER A 17 0.16 1.28 -0.29
CA SER A 17 0.99 0.91 0.85
C SER A 17 0.60 1.60 2.15
N GLY A 18 0.75 0.88 3.25
CA GLY A 18 0.55 1.41 4.58
C GLY A 18 1.23 0.56 5.63
N ARG A 19 0.97 0.88 6.90
CA ARG A 19 1.55 0.17 8.04
C ARG A 19 0.66 -1.02 8.40
N ILE A 20 1.29 -2.07 8.90
CA ILE A 20 0.57 -3.17 9.57
C ILE A 20 0.06 -2.62 10.91
N GLU A 21 -1.22 -2.80 11.18
CA GLU A 21 -1.83 -2.38 12.44
C GLU A 21 -1.54 -3.38 13.57
N TYR A 22 -1.75 -2.96 14.82
CA TYR A 22 -1.49 -3.83 15.97
C TYR A 22 -2.42 -5.05 15.96
N GLY A 23 -1.84 -6.25 15.94
CA GLY A 23 -2.59 -7.52 15.88
C GLY A 23 -3.05 -7.92 14.48
N GLU A 24 -2.69 -7.16 13.44
CA GLU A 24 -3.04 -7.45 12.05
C GLU A 24 -2.02 -8.42 11.41
N ASP A 25 -2.52 -9.39 10.63
CA ASP A 25 -1.66 -10.24 9.80
C ASP A 25 -1.08 -9.43 8.62
N LEU A 26 0.18 -9.73 8.26
CA LEU A 26 0.88 -9.05 7.17
C LEU A 26 0.10 -9.07 5.84
N LEU A 27 -0.48 -10.22 5.49
CA LEU A 27 -1.19 -10.38 4.23
C LEU A 27 -2.56 -9.70 4.27
N ASP A 28 -3.20 -9.65 5.44
CA ASP A 28 -4.42 -8.88 5.64
C ASP A 28 -4.17 -7.38 5.50
N ALA A 29 -3.09 -6.87 6.09
CA ALA A 29 -2.68 -5.47 5.94
C ALA A 29 -2.49 -5.08 4.47
N ALA A 30 -1.79 -5.92 3.70
CA ALA A 30 -1.56 -5.66 2.27
C ALA A 30 -2.87 -5.63 1.46
N ARG A 31 -3.83 -6.52 1.76
CA ARG A 31 -5.15 -6.52 1.12
C ARG A 31 -5.98 -5.31 1.53
N ARG A 32 -5.99 -4.97 2.83
CA ARG A 32 -6.70 -3.82 3.39
C ARG A 32 -6.21 -2.52 2.76
N GLU A 33 -4.91 -2.26 2.75
CA GLU A 33 -4.36 -1.04 2.17
C GLU A 33 -4.67 -0.94 0.68
N ALA A 34 -4.55 -2.04 -0.09
CA ALA A 34 -4.96 -2.04 -1.49
C ALA A 34 -6.44 -1.66 -1.66
N LYS A 35 -7.32 -2.18 -0.80
CA LYS A 35 -8.75 -1.89 -0.83
C LYS A 35 -9.07 -0.45 -0.43
N GLU A 36 -8.48 0.07 0.64
CA GLU A 36 -8.70 1.45 1.10
C GLU A 36 -8.24 2.48 0.07
N GLU A 37 -7.11 2.21 -0.58
CA GLU A 37 -6.46 3.16 -1.47
C GLU A 37 -6.97 3.10 -2.91
N THR A 38 -7.52 1.96 -3.34
CA THR A 38 -7.97 1.76 -4.73
C THR A 38 -9.41 1.32 -4.90
N GLY A 39 -10.06 0.81 -3.85
CA GLY A 39 -11.39 0.19 -3.92
C GLY A 39 -11.41 -1.24 -4.45
N PHE A 40 -10.27 -1.79 -4.88
CA PHE A 40 -10.19 -3.15 -5.43
C PHE A 40 -9.95 -4.22 -4.36
N ASP A 41 -10.61 -5.36 -4.55
CA ASP A 41 -10.30 -6.59 -3.84
C ASP A 41 -9.19 -7.31 -4.60
N VAL A 42 -8.09 -7.64 -3.90
CA VAL A 42 -6.90 -8.23 -4.52
C VAL A 42 -6.58 -9.60 -3.93
N ARG A 43 -6.19 -10.52 -4.80
CA ARG A 43 -5.53 -11.77 -4.42
C ARG A 43 -4.03 -11.56 -4.52
N LEU A 44 -3.31 -11.72 -3.40
CA LEU A 44 -1.85 -11.68 -3.39
C LEU A 44 -1.31 -12.96 -4.04
N THR A 45 -0.51 -12.82 -5.10
CA THR A 45 -0.01 -13.94 -5.91
C THR A 45 1.46 -14.25 -5.67
N GLY A 46 2.18 -13.33 -5.02
CA GLY A 46 3.57 -13.53 -4.66
C GLY A 46 4.17 -12.28 -4.03
N THR A 47 5.47 -12.34 -3.75
CA THR A 47 6.26 -11.19 -3.29
C THR A 47 7.34 -10.87 -4.31
N THR A 48 7.61 -9.59 -4.52
CA THR A 48 8.78 -9.15 -5.29
C THR A 48 10.04 -9.11 -4.42
N GLY A 49 9.86 -9.10 -3.10
CA GLY A 49 10.94 -9.07 -2.14
C GLY A 49 10.57 -8.37 -0.84
N ILE A 50 11.51 -8.46 0.11
CA ILE A 50 11.54 -7.68 1.33
C ILE A 50 12.65 -6.65 1.17
N TYR A 51 12.32 -5.38 1.36
CA TYR A 51 13.26 -4.27 1.23
C TYR A 51 13.42 -3.59 2.59
N ASN A 52 14.63 -3.20 2.95
CA ASN A 52 14.90 -2.51 4.20
C ASN A 52 15.73 -1.25 3.96
N PHE A 53 15.35 -0.15 4.61
CA PHE A 53 16.05 1.14 4.49
C PHE A 53 15.77 2.01 5.71
N ILE A 54 16.59 3.06 5.90
CA ILE A 54 16.38 4.07 6.93
C ILE A 54 15.54 5.21 6.33
N SER A 55 14.43 5.56 6.98
CA SER A 55 13.59 6.68 6.57
C SER A 55 14.27 8.03 6.81
N SER A 56 13.73 9.10 6.22
CA SER A 56 14.16 10.48 6.51
C SER A 56 13.96 10.87 7.98
N SER A 57 13.10 10.17 8.72
CA SER A 57 12.89 10.34 10.16
C SER A 57 13.77 9.43 11.02
N ASN A 58 14.83 8.86 10.45
CA ASN A 58 15.79 7.98 11.13
C ASN A 58 15.17 6.71 11.75
N HIS A 59 14.10 6.19 11.14
CA HIS A 59 13.49 4.92 11.53
C HIS A 59 13.88 3.83 10.53
N GLN A 60 14.23 2.64 11.03
CA GLN A 60 14.35 1.46 10.18
C GLN A 60 12.97 1.07 9.65
N ILE A 61 12.85 0.95 8.33
CA ILE A 61 11.66 0.47 7.65
C ILE A 61 11.96 -0.90 7.06
N ILE A 62 11.00 -1.81 7.18
CA ILE A 62 10.96 -3.10 6.49
C ILE A 62 9.70 -3.07 5.63
N LEU A 63 9.89 -3.07 4.31
CA LEU A 63 8.83 -3.04 3.31
C LEU A 63 8.66 -4.44 2.72
N PHE A 64 7.48 -5.01 2.91
CA PHE A 64 7.06 -6.23 2.24
C PHE A 64 6.28 -5.84 0.99
N HIS A 65 6.77 -6.21 -0.19
CA HIS A 65 6.13 -5.83 -1.45
C HIS A 65 5.52 -7.05 -2.12
N PHE A 66 4.22 -6.97 -2.41
CA PHE A 66 3.43 -8.06 -2.97
C PHE A 66 2.99 -7.78 -4.40
N LEU A 67 2.89 -8.85 -5.19
CA LEU A 67 2.15 -8.88 -6.44
C LEU A 67 0.70 -9.25 -6.13
N GLY A 68 -0.24 -8.59 -6.80
CA GLY A 68 -1.66 -8.84 -6.61
C GLY A 68 -2.44 -8.81 -7.92
N GLU A 69 -3.44 -9.67 -8.00
CA GLU A 69 -4.43 -9.66 -9.09
C GLU A 69 -5.75 -9.12 -8.55
N ILE A 70 -6.39 -8.24 -9.33
CA ILE A 70 -7.73 -7.74 -9.02
C ILE A 70 -8.71 -8.89 -9.22
N ILE A 71 -9.46 -9.22 -8.17
CA ILE A 71 -10.49 -10.27 -8.18
C ILE A 71 -11.90 -9.71 -7.97
N GLY A 72 -12.02 -8.41 -7.68
CA GLY A 72 -13.30 -7.75 -7.44
C GLY A 72 -13.15 -6.27 -7.08
N GLY A 73 -14.28 -5.66 -6.73
CA GLY A 73 -14.37 -4.25 -6.40
C GLY A 73 -14.43 -3.33 -7.63
N SER A 74 -14.41 -2.03 -7.37
CA SER A 74 -14.37 -0.99 -8.38
C SER A 74 -13.50 0.15 -7.89
N LEU A 75 -13.01 0.98 -8.83
CA LEU A 75 -12.14 2.10 -8.47
C LEU A 75 -12.88 3.05 -7.51
N GLN A 76 -12.40 3.10 -6.28
CA GLN A 76 -12.86 4.04 -5.25
C GLN A 76 -11.61 4.61 -4.59
N LEU A 77 -11.36 5.89 -4.84
CA LEU A 77 -10.20 6.58 -4.31
C LEU A 77 -10.59 7.26 -3.00
N ASP A 78 -9.84 6.97 -1.95
CA ASP A 78 -9.86 7.81 -0.76
C ASP A 78 -9.10 9.11 -1.08
N ALA A 79 -9.86 10.17 -1.37
CA ALA A 79 -9.34 11.50 -1.65
C ALA A 79 -8.46 12.09 -0.52
N SER A 80 -8.55 11.54 0.70
CA SER A 80 -7.68 11.95 1.81
C SER A 80 -6.27 11.36 1.72
N LYS A 81 -6.10 10.22 1.00
CA LYS A 81 -4.82 9.53 0.81
C LYS A 81 -4.26 9.72 -0.61
N ILE A 82 -5.11 9.68 -1.64
CA ILE A 82 -4.73 9.56 -3.07
C ILE A 82 -5.49 10.59 -3.94
N ILE A 83 -4.87 11.02 -5.05
CA ILE A 83 -5.43 11.90 -6.08
C ILE A 83 -5.91 11.08 -7.27
#